data_AF-X0HK77-F1
#
_entry.id   AF-X0HK77-F1
#
_cell.length_a   1.000
_cell.length_b   1.000
_cell.length_c   1.000
_cell.angle_alpha   90.00
_cell.angle_beta   90.00
_cell.angle_gamma   90.00
#
_symmetry.space_group_name_H-M   'P 1'
#
loop_
_entity.id
_entity.type
_entity.pdbx_description
1 polymer ?
#
loop_
_entity_poly.entity_id
_entity_poly.type
_entity_poly.pdbx_seq_one_letter_code
_entity_poly.pdbx_strand_id
1 'polypeptide(L)'
;MASINAPPIDFTNFSYTNLPSPSSIRLLSFIKRPRQLSPPSILGEPLLECILETVDINETPDFDLISSTWGNPDSADPGDTDEYGPMHRYPIAINGKLMFLPKNIYEALKMSHKVNDPVEQRNELFLETELMTAVENNHRPKVQRLLEQGAHIHAQDCFGKTAIHHAAQLGHFDIINILLDYGASMKVIDSHGKTPMDYITYTKPKDWENVEEIAYKMQKTPAERELVPIPEVVRVGRPMWIDAICIDQSNSEERSNHGSLIAQIYCRANSVIAWVGVQNDYTKLATEAILSILRADGKDVDETMSDETLSVANAGCSYIPSEEEKSSIIRFLRRSWFEREDLMHEVAFGRAITVYCGMDALPFSSTMEFLRREAYSGTFLPPDLQVWSLLGSTGSKKRSSLDSRSRRKRMRRDSISG
;
A
#
# COMPACT_ATOMS: atom_id res chain seq x y z
N MET A 1 -23.78 5.73 -5.66
CA MET A 1 -22.57 5.04 -6.19
C MET A 1 -22.95 4.37 -7.48
N ALA A 2 -22.21 4.57 -8.57
CA ALA A 2 -22.44 3.82 -9.81
C ALA A 2 -22.38 2.32 -9.52
N SER A 3 -23.25 1.52 -10.13
CA SER A 3 -23.20 0.06 -10.00
C SER A 3 -21.85 -0.41 -10.54
N ILE A 4 -21.05 -1.03 -9.67
CA ILE A 4 -19.77 -1.62 -10.04
C ILE A 4 -20.08 -2.97 -10.69
N ASN A 5 -19.88 -3.07 -12.00
CA ASN A 5 -20.06 -4.33 -12.71
C ASN A 5 -18.82 -5.22 -12.50
N ALA A 6 -18.89 -6.14 -11.55
CA ALA A 6 -17.82 -7.12 -11.32
C ALA A 6 -18.35 -8.54 -11.51
N PRO A 7 -18.04 -9.20 -12.63
CA PRO A 7 -18.51 -10.56 -12.89
C PRO A 7 -17.94 -11.54 -11.85
N PRO A 8 -18.59 -12.69 -11.64
CA PRO A 8 -18.01 -13.77 -10.83
C PRO A 8 -16.72 -14.28 -11.49
N ILE A 9 -15.86 -14.91 -10.69
CA ILE A 9 -14.60 -15.45 -11.20
C ILE A 9 -14.87 -16.70 -12.02
N ASP A 10 -14.33 -16.75 -13.24
CA ASP A 10 -14.45 -17.88 -14.16
C ASP A 10 -13.14 -18.67 -14.36
N PHE A 11 -12.08 -18.32 -13.63
CA PHE A 11 -10.74 -18.92 -13.67
C PHE A 11 -10.10 -18.98 -15.07
N THR A 12 -10.63 -18.26 -16.07
CA THR A 12 -10.01 -18.13 -17.39
C THR A 12 -8.97 -17.02 -17.40
N ASN A 13 -8.07 -17.01 -18.39
CA ASN A 13 -7.03 -15.99 -18.49
C ASN A 13 -7.61 -14.62 -18.92
N PHE A 14 -7.16 -13.57 -18.26
CA PHE A 14 -7.48 -12.19 -18.60
C PHE A 14 -6.93 -11.81 -19.98
N SER A 15 -7.68 -10.99 -20.71
CA SER A 15 -7.29 -10.45 -22.01
C SER A 15 -7.66 -8.97 -22.08
N TYR A 16 -6.74 -8.13 -22.55
CA TYR A 16 -7.00 -6.71 -22.74
C TYR A 16 -8.04 -6.46 -23.84
N THR A 17 -8.86 -5.43 -23.64
CA THR A 17 -9.67 -4.81 -24.68
C THR A 17 -8.93 -3.61 -25.26
N ASN A 18 -9.06 -3.35 -26.56
CA ASN A 18 -8.44 -2.17 -27.17
C ASN A 18 -8.96 -0.88 -26.53
N LEU A 19 -8.06 0.08 -26.34
CA LEU A 19 -8.43 1.40 -25.85
C LEU A 19 -9.23 2.17 -26.91
N PRO A 20 -10.28 2.90 -26.52
CA PRO A 20 -11.17 3.58 -27.46
C PRO A 20 -10.55 4.85 -28.05
N SER A 21 -9.55 5.45 -27.39
CA SER A 21 -8.86 6.64 -27.88
C SER A 21 -7.40 6.70 -27.41
N PRO A 22 -6.56 7.55 -28.05
CA PRO A 22 -5.20 7.78 -27.61
C PRO A 22 -5.08 8.43 -26.22
N SER A 23 -6.11 9.11 -25.70
CA SER A 23 -6.13 9.67 -24.34
C SER A 23 -6.69 8.70 -23.30
N SER A 24 -7.14 7.53 -23.72
CA SER A 24 -7.69 6.54 -22.80
C SER A 24 -6.58 5.86 -22.02
N ILE A 25 -6.80 5.69 -20.72
CA ILE A 25 -5.96 4.89 -19.83
C ILE A 25 -6.83 3.87 -19.10
N ARG A 26 -6.22 2.85 -18.50
CA ARG A 26 -6.91 1.94 -17.59
C ARG A 26 -6.58 2.27 -16.14
N LEU A 27 -7.54 2.12 -15.25
CA LEU A 27 -7.38 2.23 -13.81
C LEU A 27 -7.80 0.94 -13.13
N LEU A 28 -6.96 0.45 -12.25
CA LEU A 28 -7.15 -0.73 -11.44
C LEU A 28 -7.84 -0.35 -10.13
N SER A 29 -8.98 -0.94 -9.81
CA SER A 29 -9.64 -0.78 -8.51
C SER A 29 -9.72 -2.11 -7.79
N PHE A 30 -9.29 -2.16 -6.54
CA PHE A 30 -9.54 -3.30 -5.68
C PHE A 30 -11.03 -3.39 -5.35
N ILE A 31 -11.55 -4.61 -5.23
CA ILE A 31 -12.95 -4.83 -4.87
C ILE A 31 -13.11 -5.88 -3.79
N LYS A 32 -14.25 -5.79 -3.10
CA LYS A 32 -14.72 -6.80 -2.16
C LYS A 32 -16.16 -7.15 -2.44
N ARG A 33 -16.55 -8.34 -1.97
CA ARG A 33 -17.92 -8.85 -1.99
C ARG A 33 -18.36 -9.09 -0.55
N PRO A 34 -18.94 -8.08 0.14
CA PRO A 34 -19.21 -8.16 1.58
C PRO A 34 -20.11 -9.33 1.99
N ARG A 35 -20.95 -9.84 1.08
CA ARG A 35 -21.86 -10.97 1.30
C ARG A 35 -21.25 -12.34 1.03
N GLN A 36 -20.04 -12.39 0.46
CA GLN A 36 -19.41 -13.65 0.12
C GLN A 36 -18.73 -14.25 1.37
N LEU A 37 -19.27 -15.38 1.83
CA LEU A 37 -18.81 -16.08 3.04
C LEU A 37 -17.34 -16.53 2.97
N SER A 38 -16.86 -16.85 1.77
CA SER A 38 -15.49 -17.29 1.52
C SER A 38 -14.92 -16.51 0.33
N PRO A 39 -13.94 -15.60 0.53
CA PRO A 39 -13.29 -14.94 -0.58
C PRO A 39 -12.69 -16.00 -1.52
N PRO A 40 -12.65 -15.73 -2.83
CA PRO A 40 -12.01 -16.65 -3.76
C PRO A 40 -10.57 -16.86 -3.35
N SER A 41 -10.11 -18.11 -3.40
CA SER A 41 -8.75 -18.46 -3.05
C SER A 41 -8.19 -19.47 -4.05
N ILE A 42 -6.87 -19.46 -4.19
CA ILE A 42 -6.12 -20.45 -4.97
C ILE A 42 -5.11 -21.06 -4.00
N LEU A 43 -5.19 -22.39 -3.83
CA LEU A 43 -4.34 -23.14 -2.88
C LEU A 43 -4.41 -22.61 -1.43
N GLY A 44 -5.55 -22.06 -1.02
CA GLY A 44 -5.74 -21.50 0.32
C GLY A 44 -5.31 -20.04 0.50
N GLU A 45 -4.60 -19.47 -0.48
CA GLU A 45 -4.26 -18.04 -0.49
C GLU A 45 -5.42 -17.22 -1.07
N PRO A 46 -5.93 -16.20 -0.36
CA PRO A 46 -6.95 -15.30 -0.87
C PRO A 46 -6.49 -14.60 -2.15
N LEU A 47 -7.36 -14.60 -3.16
CA LEU A 47 -7.09 -13.96 -4.44
C LEU A 47 -7.42 -12.47 -4.36
N LEU A 48 -6.48 -11.61 -4.75
CA LEU A 48 -6.75 -10.19 -4.90
C LEU A 48 -7.72 -9.99 -6.08
N GLU A 49 -8.94 -9.54 -5.78
CA GLU A 49 -9.94 -9.20 -6.79
C GLU A 49 -9.85 -7.72 -7.15
N CYS A 50 -9.75 -7.46 -8.46
CA CYS A 50 -9.67 -6.13 -9.02
C CYS A 50 -10.60 -5.97 -10.23
N ILE A 51 -10.94 -4.73 -10.52
CA ILE A 51 -11.59 -4.32 -11.76
C ILE A 51 -10.63 -3.39 -12.50
N LEU A 52 -10.55 -3.57 -13.82
CA LEU A 52 -9.82 -2.69 -14.70
C LEU A 52 -10.81 -1.92 -15.57
N GLU A 53 -10.91 -0.62 -15.35
CA GLU A 53 -11.82 0.28 -16.05
C GLU A 53 -11.08 1.21 -16.98
N THR A 54 -11.65 1.48 -18.15
CA THR A 54 -11.10 2.46 -19.09
C THR A 54 -11.69 3.83 -18.82
N VAL A 55 -10.83 4.84 -18.70
CA VAL A 55 -11.19 6.25 -18.51
C VAL A 55 -10.43 7.12 -19.50
N ASP A 56 -10.92 8.33 -19.77
CA ASP A 56 -10.13 9.33 -20.50
C ASP A 56 -9.32 10.17 -19.50
N ILE A 57 -8.01 10.23 -19.68
CA ILE A 57 -7.13 10.99 -18.78
C ILE A 57 -7.48 12.48 -18.76
N ASN A 58 -8.05 13.03 -19.84
CA ASN A 58 -8.41 14.45 -19.98
C ASN A 58 -9.68 14.83 -19.22
N GLU A 59 -10.48 13.84 -18.81
CA GLU A 59 -11.63 14.05 -17.91
C GLU A 59 -11.22 14.21 -16.44
N THR A 60 -9.90 14.25 -16.16
CA THR A 60 -9.33 14.41 -14.81
C THR A 60 -9.84 13.35 -13.83
N PRO A 61 -9.64 12.05 -14.12
CA PRO A 61 -10.04 10.98 -13.22
C PRO A 61 -9.29 11.07 -11.88
N ASP A 62 -9.94 10.62 -10.81
CA ASP A 62 -9.38 10.55 -9.45
C ASP A 62 -8.66 9.21 -9.27
N PHE A 63 -7.32 9.21 -9.15
CA PHE A 63 -6.53 7.99 -8.99
C PHE A 63 -5.18 8.22 -8.30
N ASP A 64 -4.64 7.16 -7.72
CA ASP A 64 -3.27 7.07 -7.20
C ASP A 64 -2.38 6.28 -8.17
N LEU A 65 -1.06 6.37 -8.04
CA LEU A 65 -0.12 5.72 -8.96
C LEU A 65 0.91 4.86 -8.20
N ILE A 66 1.22 3.67 -8.72
CA ILE A 66 2.39 2.90 -8.28
C ILE A 66 3.44 2.91 -9.38
N SER A 67 4.62 3.42 -9.05
CA SER A 67 5.83 3.30 -9.85
C SER A 67 6.67 2.16 -9.26
N SER A 68 6.99 1.15 -10.06
CA SER A 68 7.69 -0.05 -9.60
C SER A 68 8.57 -0.65 -10.69
N THR A 69 9.51 -1.52 -10.30
CA THR A 69 10.28 -2.34 -11.24
C THR A 69 9.68 -3.74 -11.36
N TRP A 70 9.90 -4.38 -12.50
CA TRP A 70 9.29 -5.68 -12.79
C TRP A 70 10.06 -6.87 -12.20
N GLY A 71 11.37 -6.70 -12.01
CA GLY A 71 12.29 -7.75 -11.59
C GLY A 71 12.63 -7.67 -10.11
N ASN A 72 13.74 -8.32 -9.75
CA ASN A 72 14.22 -8.35 -8.37
C ASN A 72 14.51 -6.91 -7.84
N PRO A 73 13.96 -6.53 -6.68
CA PRO A 73 14.21 -5.22 -6.08
C PRO A 73 15.66 -5.05 -5.57
N ASP A 74 16.33 -6.15 -5.20
CA ASP A 74 17.61 -6.14 -4.48
C ASP A 74 18.85 -6.34 -5.37
N SER A 75 18.70 -6.34 -6.71
CA SER A 75 19.76 -6.67 -7.69
C SER A 75 20.44 -8.02 -7.36
N ALA A 76 19.78 -9.14 -7.73
CA ALA A 76 20.15 -10.49 -7.30
C ALA A 76 21.66 -10.79 -7.36
N ASP A 77 22.21 -11.35 -6.28
CA ASP A 77 23.57 -11.89 -6.28
C ASP A 77 23.66 -13.07 -7.27
N PRO A 78 24.76 -13.23 -8.05
CA PRO A 78 24.87 -14.23 -9.13
C PRO A 78 24.78 -15.72 -8.73
N GLY A 79 24.45 -16.06 -7.48
CA GLY A 79 24.44 -17.42 -6.96
C GLY A 79 23.20 -17.85 -6.20
N ASP A 80 22.22 -16.97 -5.99
CA ASP A 80 20.97 -17.31 -5.29
C ASP A 80 19.86 -17.66 -6.30
N THR A 81 18.92 -18.52 -5.91
CA THR A 81 17.72 -18.74 -6.72
C THR A 81 16.88 -17.47 -6.69
N ASP A 82 16.84 -16.74 -7.81
CA ASP A 82 16.08 -15.50 -7.91
C ASP A 82 14.56 -15.78 -7.79
N GLU A 83 14.02 -15.63 -6.59
CA GLU A 83 12.60 -15.77 -6.29
C GLU A 83 11.72 -14.72 -7.01
N TYR A 84 12.33 -13.65 -7.53
CA TYR A 84 11.66 -12.65 -8.38
C TYR A 84 11.82 -12.95 -9.86
N GLY A 85 12.44 -14.08 -10.20
CA GLY A 85 12.63 -14.55 -11.56
C GLY A 85 11.31 -14.79 -12.29
N PRO A 86 11.35 -14.92 -13.63
CA PRO A 86 10.16 -14.98 -14.47
C PRO A 86 9.25 -16.20 -14.22
N MET A 87 9.78 -17.23 -13.55
CA MET A 87 9.02 -18.44 -13.20
C MET A 87 8.09 -18.24 -11.99
N HIS A 88 8.37 -17.25 -11.13
CA HIS A 88 7.56 -16.96 -9.96
C HIS A 88 6.47 -15.96 -10.34
N ARG A 89 5.27 -16.50 -10.55
CA ARG A 89 4.08 -15.75 -10.98
C ARG A 89 2.95 -15.93 -9.97
N TYR A 90 2.31 -14.83 -9.62
CA TYR A 90 1.27 -14.79 -8.60
C TYR A 90 -0.07 -14.42 -9.25
N PRO A 91 -1.14 -15.19 -9.01
CA PRO A 91 -2.43 -14.93 -9.61
C PRO A 91 -3.14 -13.77 -8.91
N ILE A 92 -3.81 -12.94 -9.69
CA ILE A 92 -4.85 -11.99 -9.25
C ILE A 92 -6.07 -12.14 -10.16
N ALA A 93 -7.25 -11.72 -9.70
CA ALA A 93 -8.44 -11.65 -10.55
C ALA A 93 -8.64 -10.23 -11.06
N ILE A 94 -8.70 -10.04 -12.38
CA ILE A 94 -9.08 -8.80 -13.03
C ILE A 94 -10.35 -9.04 -13.85
N ASN A 95 -11.41 -8.28 -13.59
CA ASN A 95 -12.69 -8.40 -14.30
C ASN A 95 -13.21 -9.85 -14.34
N GLY A 96 -13.05 -10.60 -13.24
CA GLY A 96 -13.47 -12.01 -13.11
C GLY A 96 -12.51 -13.05 -13.71
N LYS A 97 -11.37 -12.61 -14.29
CA LYS A 97 -10.41 -13.49 -14.98
C LYS A 97 -9.03 -13.44 -14.33
N LEU A 98 -8.23 -14.49 -14.48
CA LEU A 98 -6.90 -14.58 -13.89
C LEU A 98 -5.86 -13.80 -14.70
N MET A 99 -5.09 -12.96 -14.00
CA MET A 99 -3.83 -12.38 -14.49
C MET A 99 -2.70 -12.86 -13.58
N PHE A 100 -1.55 -13.18 -14.17
CA PHE A 100 -0.37 -13.67 -13.46
C PHE A 100 0.71 -12.59 -13.44
N LEU A 101 1.08 -12.13 -12.24
CA LEU A 101 2.02 -11.03 -12.04
C LEU A 101 3.39 -11.52 -11.56
N PRO A 102 4.49 -10.82 -11.90
CA PRO A 102 5.77 -10.99 -11.21
C PRO A 102 5.63 -10.72 -9.71
N LYS A 103 6.45 -11.40 -8.89
CA LYS A 103 6.44 -11.28 -7.43
C LYS A 103 6.49 -9.84 -6.92
N ASN A 104 7.39 -9.01 -7.47
CA ASN A 104 7.57 -7.63 -7.02
C ASN A 104 6.30 -6.77 -7.20
N ILE A 105 5.62 -6.93 -8.34
CA ILE A 105 4.37 -6.22 -8.63
C ILE A 105 3.23 -6.74 -7.74
N TYR A 106 3.17 -8.05 -7.51
CA TYR A 106 2.19 -8.65 -6.61
C TYR A 106 2.34 -8.16 -5.17
N GLU A 107 3.57 -8.06 -4.67
CA GLU A 107 3.84 -7.53 -3.33
C GLU A 107 3.51 -6.04 -3.22
N ALA A 108 3.80 -5.24 -4.25
CA ALA A 108 3.38 -3.84 -4.32
C ALA A 108 1.86 -3.70 -4.23
N LEU A 109 1.11 -4.52 -4.97
CA LEU A 109 -0.35 -4.57 -4.90
C LEU A 109 -0.85 -5.00 -3.52
N LYS A 110 -0.26 -6.04 -2.92
CA LYS A 110 -0.67 -6.56 -1.62
C LYS A 110 -0.48 -5.51 -0.52
N MET A 111 0.65 -4.80 -0.55
CA MET A 111 0.93 -3.68 0.35
C MET A 111 -0.10 -2.57 0.13
N SER A 112 -0.29 -2.15 -1.13
CA SER A 112 -1.22 -1.07 -1.45
C SER A 112 -2.67 -1.41 -1.06
N HIS A 113 -3.13 -2.64 -1.31
CA HIS A 113 -4.42 -3.12 -0.83
C HIS A 113 -4.54 -3.00 0.69
N LYS A 114 -3.53 -3.44 1.45
CA LYS A 114 -3.53 -3.36 2.92
C LYS A 114 -3.61 -1.92 3.44
N VAL A 115 -2.91 -0.99 2.79
CA VAL A 115 -2.94 0.44 3.16
C VAL A 115 -4.29 1.07 2.79
N ASN A 116 -4.82 0.73 1.62
CA ASN A 116 -6.09 1.26 1.09
C ASN A 116 -7.34 0.65 1.73
N ASP A 117 -7.16 -0.40 2.53
CA ASP A 117 -8.22 -1.12 3.22
C ASP A 117 -8.10 -1.06 4.75
N PRO A 118 -8.24 0.11 5.37
CA PRO A 118 -8.18 0.23 6.83
C PRO A 118 -9.31 -0.55 7.52
N VAL A 119 -10.45 -0.71 6.84
CA VAL A 119 -11.67 -1.33 7.39
C VAL A 119 -11.43 -2.79 7.82
N GLU A 120 -10.58 -3.52 7.11
CA GLU A 120 -10.25 -4.92 7.42
C GLU A 120 -8.93 -5.10 8.16
N GLN A 121 -8.30 -4.01 8.60
CA GLN A 121 -7.11 -4.14 9.42
C GLN A 121 -7.47 -4.88 10.71
N ARG A 122 -6.61 -5.84 11.04
CA ARG A 122 -6.74 -6.66 12.24
C ARG A 122 -5.66 -6.29 13.23
N ASN A 123 -6.04 -6.19 14.51
CA ASN A 123 -5.04 -6.04 15.56
C ASN A 123 -4.19 -7.32 15.71
N GLU A 124 -2.94 -7.17 16.14
CA GLU A 124 -2.00 -8.29 16.23
C GLU A 124 -2.30 -9.25 17.40
N LEU A 125 -2.96 -8.76 18.44
CA LEU A 125 -3.20 -9.51 19.67
C LEU A 125 -4.34 -10.53 19.54
N PHE A 126 -5.46 -10.13 18.92
CA PHE A 126 -6.69 -10.92 18.89
C PHE A 126 -7.24 -11.13 17.48
N LEU A 127 -6.60 -10.57 16.45
CA LEU A 127 -7.11 -10.58 15.07
C LEU A 127 -8.47 -9.88 14.94
N GLU A 128 -8.77 -8.92 15.82
CA GLU A 128 -10.04 -8.18 15.80
C GLU A 128 -10.04 -7.12 14.70
N THR A 129 -11.16 -7.02 14.01
CA THR A 129 -11.41 -5.99 12.98
C THR A 129 -11.85 -4.67 13.62
N GLU A 130 -11.70 -3.57 12.89
CA GLU A 130 -12.20 -2.26 13.34
C GLU A 130 -13.72 -2.28 13.63
N LEU A 131 -14.47 -3.11 12.90
CA LEU A 131 -15.89 -3.35 13.14
C LEU A 131 -16.13 -3.95 14.54
N MET A 132 -15.35 -4.95 14.95
CA MET A 132 -15.46 -5.57 16.28
C MET A 132 -15.16 -4.56 17.37
N THR A 133 -14.07 -3.81 17.26
CA THR A 133 -13.73 -2.76 18.23
C THR A 133 -14.79 -1.67 18.30
N ALA A 134 -15.40 -1.29 17.16
CA ALA A 134 -16.51 -0.33 17.16
C ALA A 134 -17.77 -0.87 17.87
N VAL A 135 -18.05 -2.17 17.71
CA VAL A 135 -19.14 -2.88 18.40
C VAL A 135 -18.90 -2.93 19.90
N GLU A 136 -17.68 -3.27 20.33
CA GLU A 136 -17.30 -3.34 21.74
C GLU A 136 -17.45 -1.99 22.45
N ASN A 137 -17.13 -0.91 21.74
CA ASN A 137 -17.28 0.46 22.24
C ASN A 137 -18.72 1.01 22.13
N ASN A 138 -19.69 0.19 21.72
CA ASN A 138 -21.08 0.59 21.47
C ASN A 138 -21.22 1.80 20.51
N HIS A 139 -20.29 1.96 19.57
CA HIS A 139 -20.22 3.13 18.69
C HIS A 139 -21.08 2.94 17.43
N ARG A 140 -22.41 3.02 17.59
CA ARG A 140 -23.40 2.82 16.51
C ARG A 140 -23.10 3.56 15.20
N PRO A 141 -22.85 4.89 15.17
CA PRO A 141 -22.48 5.59 13.93
C PRO A 141 -21.25 5.03 13.22
N LYS A 142 -20.25 4.55 13.96
CA LYS A 142 -19.02 3.98 13.40
C LYS A 142 -19.30 2.58 12.83
N VAL A 143 -20.06 1.75 13.53
CA VAL A 143 -20.52 0.43 13.04
C VAL A 143 -21.23 0.57 11.70
N GLN A 144 -22.21 1.47 11.60
CA GLN A 144 -22.95 1.68 10.35
C GLN A 144 -22.02 2.14 9.22
N ARG A 145 -21.14 3.12 9.47
CA ARG A 145 -20.19 3.62 8.47
C ARG A 145 -19.25 2.52 7.95
N LEU A 146 -18.73 1.67 8.84
CA LEU A 146 -17.84 0.57 8.45
C LEU A 146 -18.58 -0.46 7.57
N LEU A 147 -19.82 -0.79 7.92
CA LEU A 147 -20.65 -1.69 7.12
C LEU A 147 -20.99 -1.09 5.74
N GLU A 148 -21.28 0.21 5.67
CA GLU A 148 -21.48 0.94 4.40
C GLU A 148 -20.19 0.97 3.55
N GLN A 149 -19.02 0.94 4.18
CA GLN A 149 -17.71 0.83 3.53
C GLN A 149 -17.32 -0.62 3.16
N GLY A 150 -18.20 -1.60 3.41
CA GLY A 150 -17.99 -2.98 3.02
C GLY A 150 -17.20 -3.81 4.03
N ALA A 151 -17.23 -3.45 5.32
CA ALA A 151 -16.67 -4.28 6.39
C ALA A 151 -17.24 -5.72 6.34
N HIS A 152 -16.36 -6.70 6.47
CA HIS A 152 -16.70 -8.11 6.38
C HIS A 152 -17.44 -8.56 7.64
N ILE A 153 -18.77 -8.59 7.54
CA ILE A 153 -19.67 -8.84 8.67
C ILE A 153 -19.48 -10.22 9.33
N HIS A 154 -18.92 -11.18 8.60
CA HIS A 154 -18.63 -12.53 9.08
C HIS A 154 -17.16 -12.74 9.46
N ALA A 155 -16.37 -11.67 9.59
CA ALA A 155 -14.97 -11.80 9.99
C ALA A 155 -14.89 -12.41 11.38
N GLN A 156 -13.91 -13.29 11.59
CA GLN A 156 -13.68 -13.96 12.86
C GLN A 156 -12.37 -13.49 13.49
N ASP A 157 -12.39 -13.29 14.80
CA ASP A 157 -11.19 -13.09 15.62
C ASP A 157 -10.49 -14.43 15.94
N CYS A 158 -9.43 -14.40 16.74
CA CYS A 158 -8.68 -15.61 17.12
C CYS A 158 -9.49 -16.62 17.96
N PHE A 159 -10.66 -16.23 18.47
CA PHE A 159 -11.59 -17.10 19.20
C PHE A 159 -12.75 -17.59 18.32
N GLY A 160 -12.73 -17.31 17.02
CA GLY A 160 -13.81 -17.65 16.10
C GLY A 160 -15.05 -16.77 16.27
N LYS A 161 -14.97 -15.70 17.07
CA LYS A 161 -16.10 -14.80 17.30
C LYS A 161 -16.19 -13.77 16.20
N THR A 162 -17.42 -13.45 15.82
CA THR A 162 -17.76 -12.40 14.86
C THR A 162 -18.23 -11.14 15.58
N ALA A 163 -18.37 -10.03 14.86
CA ALA A 163 -18.90 -8.78 15.42
C ALA A 163 -20.23 -8.97 16.19
N ILE A 164 -21.12 -9.85 15.71
CA ILE A 164 -22.40 -10.11 16.39
C ILE A 164 -22.24 -10.92 17.69
N HIS A 165 -21.18 -11.73 17.84
CA HIS A 165 -20.86 -12.38 19.12
C HIS A 165 -20.46 -11.34 20.17
N HIS A 166 -19.61 -10.39 19.79
CA HIS A 166 -19.20 -9.28 20.66
C HIS A 166 -20.39 -8.42 21.09
N ALA A 167 -21.27 -8.05 20.16
CA ALA A 167 -22.50 -7.31 20.46
C ALA A 167 -23.42 -8.09 21.43
N ALA A 168 -23.57 -9.40 21.19
CA ALA A 168 -24.36 -10.29 22.04
C ALA A 168 -23.79 -10.44 23.46
N GLN A 169 -22.48 -10.60 23.58
CA GLN A 169 -21.78 -10.76 24.85
C GLN A 169 -21.90 -9.49 25.72
N LEU A 170 -21.93 -8.32 25.10
CA LEU A 170 -22.03 -7.02 25.77
C LEU A 170 -23.46 -6.52 25.93
N GLY A 171 -24.45 -7.20 25.34
CA GLY A 171 -25.86 -6.79 25.41
C GLY A 171 -26.20 -5.55 24.57
N HIS A 172 -25.45 -5.28 23.50
CA HIS A 172 -25.68 -4.13 22.62
C HIS A 172 -26.79 -4.41 21.59
N PHE A 173 -28.04 -4.55 22.05
CA PHE A 173 -29.19 -4.96 21.22
C PHE A 173 -29.42 -4.09 19.97
N ASP A 174 -29.23 -2.78 20.09
CA ASP A 174 -29.33 -1.87 18.95
C ASP A 174 -28.31 -2.20 17.85
N ILE A 175 -27.08 -2.56 18.23
CA ILE A 175 -26.02 -2.97 17.31
C ILE A 175 -26.30 -4.36 16.74
N ILE A 176 -26.86 -5.26 17.54
CA ILE A 176 -27.31 -6.58 17.05
C ILE A 176 -28.31 -6.39 15.92
N ASN A 177 -29.32 -5.53 16.10
CA ASN A 177 -30.29 -5.21 15.05
C ASN A 177 -29.61 -4.66 13.79
N ILE A 178 -28.69 -3.70 13.91
CA ILE A 178 -27.92 -3.19 12.77
C ILE A 178 -27.19 -4.32 12.04
N LEU A 179 -26.46 -5.17 12.76
CA LEU A 179 -25.71 -6.28 12.15
C LEU A 179 -26.65 -7.29 11.46
N LEU A 180 -27.82 -7.57 12.04
CA LEU A 180 -28.83 -8.45 11.44
C LEU A 180 -29.42 -7.86 10.16
N ASP A 181 -29.70 -6.57 10.15
CA ASP A 181 -30.21 -5.85 8.98
C ASP A 181 -29.19 -5.89 7.83
N TYR A 182 -27.89 -5.96 8.15
CA TYR A 182 -26.80 -6.17 7.20
C TYR A 182 -26.50 -7.65 6.89
N GLY A 183 -27.28 -8.59 7.42
CA GLY A 183 -27.21 -10.02 7.07
C GLY A 183 -26.32 -10.87 7.98
N ALA A 184 -25.90 -10.39 9.15
CA ALA A 184 -25.21 -11.22 10.14
C ALA A 184 -26.06 -12.43 10.56
N SER A 185 -25.40 -13.53 10.88
CA SER A 185 -26.07 -14.76 11.31
C SER A 185 -25.92 -14.98 12.81
N MET A 186 -27.05 -15.17 13.50
CA MET A 186 -27.12 -15.57 14.92
C MET A 186 -26.77 -17.05 15.16
N LYS A 187 -26.44 -17.80 14.10
CA LYS A 187 -26.19 -19.25 14.15
C LYS A 187 -24.72 -19.61 13.95
N VAL A 188 -23.85 -18.63 13.73
CA VAL A 188 -22.39 -18.88 13.63
C VAL A 188 -21.91 -19.41 14.98
N ILE A 189 -21.04 -20.41 14.96
CA ILE A 189 -20.44 -20.98 16.17
C ILE A 189 -19.01 -20.47 16.30
N ASP A 190 -18.65 -20.04 17.51
CA ASP A 190 -17.28 -19.69 17.88
C ASP A 190 -16.46 -20.93 18.26
N SER A 191 -15.19 -20.73 18.61
CA SER A 191 -14.29 -21.82 19.04
C SER A 191 -14.70 -22.49 20.36
N HIS A 192 -15.60 -21.88 21.14
CA HIS A 192 -16.18 -22.47 22.35
C HIS A 192 -17.48 -23.24 22.08
N GLY A 193 -17.89 -23.35 20.81
CA GLY A 193 -19.15 -23.95 20.41
C GLY A 193 -20.38 -23.14 20.84
N LYS A 194 -20.21 -21.82 21.03
CA LYS A 194 -21.29 -20.90 21.39
C LYS A 194 -21.73 -20.09 20.18
N THR A 195 -23.02 -19.86 20.10
CA THR A 195 -23.63 -18.94 19.14
C THR A 195 -23.78 -17.55 19.75
N PRO A 196 -23.96 -16.49 18.94
CA PRO A 196 -24.34 -15.17 19.46
C PRO A 196 -25.60 -15.24 20.33
N MET A 197 -26.58 -16.08 19.95
CA MET A 197 -27.81 -16.26 20.73
C MET A 197 -27.53 -16.81 22.13
N ASP A 198 -26.59 -17.76 22.25
CA ASP A 198 -26.20 -18.30 23.56
C ASP A 198 -25.68 -17.19 24.47
N TYR A 199 -24.80 -16.33 23.96
CA TYR A 199 -24.26 -15.19 24.72
C TYR A 199 -25.36 -14.27 25.24
N ILE A 200 -26.33 -13.89 24.38
CA ILE A 200 -27.47 -13.06 24.79
C ILE A 200 -28.20 -13.67 25.99
N THR A 201 -28.49 -14.98 25.96
CA THR A 201 -29.25 -15.64 27.05
C THR A 201 -28.51 -15.72 28.38
N TYR A 202 -27.18 -15.62 28.37
CA TYR A 202 -26.33 -15.61 29.56
C TYR A 202 -26.04 -14.21 30.10
N THR A 203 -26.25 -13.14 29.33
CA THR A 203 -26.02 -11.75 29.78
C THR A 203 -27.02 -11.32 30.87
N LYS A 204 -26.56 -10.45 31.79
CA LYS A 204 -27.38 -9.80 32.83
C LYS A 204 -27.20 -8.29 32.74
N PRO A 205 -28.25 -7.47 32.87
CA PRO A 205 -29.67 -7.84 33.06
C PRO A 205 -30.30 -8.41 31.78
N LYS A 206 -31.30 -9.28 31.97
CA LYS A 206 -31.99 -9.99 30.89
C LYS A 206 -33.07 -9.08 30.31
N ASP A 207 -32.75 -8.42 29.22
CA ASP A 207 -33.71 -7.64 28.44
C ASP A 207 -34.50 -8.56 27.50
N TRP A 208 -35.44 -9.31 28.08
CA TRP A 208 -36.19 -10.34 27.35
C TRP A 208 -37.08 -9.81 26.23
N GLU A 209 -37.48 -8.55 26.29
CA GLU A 209 -38.23 -7.91 25.19
C GLU A 209 -37.38 -7.88 23.92
N ASN A 210 -36.13 -7.42 24.03
CA ASN A 210 -35.18 -7.40 22.92
C ASN A 210 -34.81 -8.82 22.45
N VAL A 211 -34.71 -9.79 23.36
CA VAL A 211 -34.42 -11.19 23.00
C VAL A 211 -35.57 -11.83 22.22
N GLU A 212 -36.80 -11.60 22.64
CA GLU A 212 -38.00 -12.06 21.93
C GLU A 212 -38.09 -11.44 20.54
N GLU A 213 -37.79 -10.14 20.42
CA GLU A 213 -37.76 -9.46 19.12
C GLU A 213 -36.72 -10.09 18.18
N ILE A 214 -35.50 -10.30 18.65
CA ILE A 214 -34.44 -10.94 17.86
C ILE A 214 -34.84 -12.37 17.48
N ALA A 215 -35.38 -13.15 18.42
CA ALA A 215 -35.85 -14.51 18.15
C ALA A 215 -36.97 -14.54 17.10
N TYR A 216 -37.90 -13.59 17.16
CA TYR A 216 -38.95 -13.43 16.17
C TYR A 216 -38.40 -13.05 14.79
N LYS A 217 -37.47 -12.09 14.72
CA LYS A 217 -36.75 -11.75 13.47
C LYS A 217 -36.03 -12.97 12.88
N MET A 218 -35.46 -13.83 13.72
CA MET A 218 -34.75 -15.04 13.28
C MET A 218 -35.65 -16.11 12.66
N GLN A 219 -36.97 -16.09 12.89
CA GLN A 219 -37.93 -17.00 12.26
C GLN A 219 -38.28 -16.60 10.83
N LYS A 220 -38.17 -15.31 10.51
CA LYS A 220 -38.45 -14.77 9.17
C LYS A 220 -37.36 -15.20 8.18
N THR A 221 -37.74 -15.39 6.92
CA THR A 221 -36.80 -15.66 5.82
C THR A 221 -35.96 -14.41 5.49
N PRO A 222 -34.76 -14.53 4.87
CA PRO A 222 -33.97 -13.37 4.46
C PRO A 222 -34.73 -12.38 3.56
N ALA A 223 -35.68 -12.86 2.75
CA ALA A 223 -36.52 -12.04 1.89
C ALA A 223 -37.56 -11.20 2.68
N GLU A 224 -38.03 -11.71 3.82
CA GLU A 224 -39.00 -11.04 4.71
C GLU A 224 -38.35 -10.08 5.71
N ARG A 225 -37.01 -10.10 5.85
CA ARG A 225 -36.29 -9.27 6.82
C ARG A 225 -35.97 -7.85 6.33
N GLU A 226 -36.36 -7.49 5.10
CA GLU A 226 -36.06 -6.18 4.49
C GLU A 226 -34.60 -5.75 4.71
N LEU A 227 -33.67 -6.68 4.45
CA LEU A 227 -32.24 -6.44 4.68
C LEU A 227 -31.77 -5.16 3.98
N VAL A 228 -30.85 -4.44 4.62
CA VAL A 228 -30.23 -3.26 4.03
C VAL A 228 -29.61 -3.67 2.69
N PRO A 229 -29.91 -2.95 1.59
CA PRO A 229 -29.32 -3.23 0.29
C PRO A 229 -27.84 -2.84 0.31
N ILE A 230 -26.99 -3.80 0.69
CA ILE A 230 -25.54 -3.67 0.58
C ILE A 230 -25.16 -3.91 -0.89
N PRO A 231 -24.29 -3.07 -1.49
CA PRO A 231 -23.74 -3.34 -2.81
C PRO A 231 -23.13 -4.74 -2.85
N GLU A 232 -23.43 -5.50 -3.91
CA GLU A 232 -22.83 -6.82 -4.12
C GLU A 232 -21.29 -6.74 -4.21
N VAL A 233 -20.81 -5.62 -4.74
CA VAL A 233 -19.39 -5.31 -4.92
C VAL A 233 -19.13 -3.90 -4.40
N VAL A 234 -18.08 -3.76 -3.59
CA VAL A 234 -17.61 -2.48 -3.05
C VAL A 234 -16.17 -2.25 -3.49
N ARG A 235 -15.85 -1.02 -3.92
CA ARG A 235 -14.49 -0.59 -4.23
C ARG A 235 -13.70 -0.35 -2.93
N VAL A 236 -12.44 -0.79 -2.92
CA VAL A 236 -11.51 -0.61 -1.81
C VAL A 236 -10.50 0.46 -2.20
N GLY A 237 -10.47 1.55 -1.43
CA GLY A 237 -9.61 2.69 -1.71
C GLY A 237 -9.92 3.42 -3.02
N ARG A 238 -8.95 4.21 -3.49
CA ARG A 238 -9.01 4.88 -4.79
C ARG A 238 -8.55 3.95 -5.91
N PRO A 239 -9.04 4.15 -7.15
CA PRO A 239 -8.45 3.52 -8.32
C PRO A 239 -6.97 3.86 -8.45
N MET A 240 -6.21 2.96 -9.07
CA MET A 240 -4.77 3.08 -9.19
C MET A 240 -4.30 2.86 -10.62
N TRP A 241 -3.27 3.59 -11.01
CA TRP A 241 -2.54 3.33 -12.25
C TRP A 241 -1.22 2.62 -11.97
N ILE A 242 -0.97 1.54 -12.69
CA ILE A 242 0.24 0.72 -12.59
C ILE A 242 0.62 0.29 -14.00
N ASP A 243 1.81 0.67 -14.46
CA ASP A 243 2.29 0.40 -15.82
C ASP A 243 2.21 -1.08 -16.21
N ALA A 244 2.58 -1.98 -15.28
CA ALA A 244 2.60 -3.43 -15.48
C ALA A 244 1.22 -4.06 -15.72
N ILE A 245 0.13 -3.36 -15.36
CA ILE A 245 -1.25 -3.89 -15.37
C ILE A 245 -2.20 -3.04 -16.23
N CYS A 246 -2.01 -1.73 -16.25
CA CYS A 246 -2.90 -0.80 -16.94
C CYS A 246 -2.59 -0.69 -18.42
N ILE A 247 -1.40 -1.14 -18.84
CA ILE A 247 -0.93 -1.16 -20.22
C ILE A 247 -0.87 -2.60 -20.72
N ASP A 248 -1.39 -2.86 -21.91
CA ASP A 248 -1.13 -4.10 -22.63
C ASP A 248 0.30 -4.13 -23.16
N GLN A 249 1.15 -4.83 -22.43
CA GLN A 249 2.58 -4.91 -22.69
C GLN A 249 2.92 -5.69 -23.97
N SER A 250 1.97 -6.48 -24.48
CA SER A 250 2.09 -7.17 -25.77
C SER A 250 1.79 -6.26 -26.97
N ASN A 251 1.08 -5.14 -26.75
CA ASN A 251 0.69 -4.19 -27.78
C ASN A 251 1.72 -3.04 -27.89
N SER A 252 2.50 -3.02 -28.97
CA SER A 252 3.53 -1.99 -29.19
C SER A 252 2.96 -0.60 -29.44
N GLU A 253 1.80 -0.50 -30.09
CA GLU A 253 1.14 0.80 -30.35
C GLU A 253 0.64 1.40 -29.03
N GLU A 254 0.00 0.57 -28.20
CA GLU A 254 -0.47 0.99 -26.88
C GLU A 254 0.69 1.46 -25.98
N ARG A 255 1.81 0.73 -25.96
CA ARG A 255 3.02 1.13 -25.23
C ARG A 255 3.60 2.45 -25.73
N SER A 256 3.69 2.63 -27.05
CA SER A 256 4.18 3.88 -27.64
C SER A 256 3.28 5.07 -27.27
N ASN A 257 1.96 4.86 -27.32
CA ASN A 257 0.99 5.89 -26.98
C ASN A 257 1.07 6.27 -25.49
N HIS A 258 1.13 5.29 -24.57
CA HIS A 258 1.32 5.57 -23.14
C HIS A 258 2.66 6.22 -22.82
N GLY A 259 3.72 5.89 -23.57
CA GLY A 259 5.00 6.59 -23.45
C GLY A 259 4.87 8.10 -23.68
N SER A 260 3.96 8.53 -24.55
CA SER A 260 3.66 9.96 -24.75
C SER A 260 2.80 10.59 -23.65
N LEU A 261 2.01 9.76 -22.94
CA LEU A 261 1.13 10.19 -21.85
C LEU A 261 1.78 10.13 -20.46
N ILE A 262 2.94 9.48 -20.31
CA ILE A 262 3.48 9.12 -19.00
C ILE A 262 3.61 10.33 -18.07
N ALA A 263 4.18 11.43 -18.54
CA ALA A 263 4.30 12.66 -17.76
C ALA A 263 2.93 13.23 -17.35
N GLN A 264 1.92 13.15 -18.24
CA GLN A 264 0.56 13.58 -17.93
C GLN A 264 -0.11 12.69 -16.88
N ILE A 265 0.12 11.37 -16.92
CA ILE A 265 -0.38 10.41 -15.94
C ILE A 265 0.21 10.71 -14.56
N TYR A 266 1.54 10.83 -14.46
CA TYR A 266 2.22 11.14 -13.19
C TYR A 266 1.83 12.52 -12.63
N CYS A 267 1.70 13.54 -13.48
CA CYS A 267 1.26 14.87 -13.05
C CYS A 267 -0.20 14.91 -12.53
N ARG A 268 -1.07 14.01 -13.03
CA ARG A 268 -2.49 13.97 -12.66
C ARG A 268 -2.78 13.04 -11.48
N ALA A 269 -1.92 12.07 -11.20
CA ALA A 269 -2.05 11.22 -10.03
C ALA A 269 -2.10 12.06 -8.74
N ASN A 270 -2.98 11.69 -7.80
CA ASN A 270 -3.09 12.37 -6.51
C ASN A 270 -1.86 12.11 -5.65
N SER A 271 -1.40 10.86 -5.65
CA SER A 271 -0.18 10.42 -4.99
C SER A 271 0.58 9.42 -5.87
N VAL A 272 1.89 9.35 -5.65
CA VAL A 272 2.79 8.42 -6.32
C VAL A 272 3.50 7.59 -5.25
N ILE A 273 3.24 6.29 -5.31
CA ILE A 273 3.92 5.26 -4.51
C ILE A 273 5.12 4.78 -5.33
N ALA A 274 6.31 5.20 -4.94
CA ALA A 274 7.56 4.67 -5.47
C ALA A 274 7.91 3.39 -4.73
N TRP A 275 7.51 2.24 -5.28
CA TRP A 275 7.73 0.94 -4.67
C TRP A 275 9.14 0.43 -4.97
N VAL A 276 9.96 0.34 -3.93
CA VAL A 276 11.35 -0.12 -4.03
C VAL A 276 11.53 -1.54 -3.51
N GLY A 277 10.46 -2.32 -3.30
CA GLY A 277 10.53 -3.73 -2.89
C GLY A 277 10.27 -3.96 -1.40
N VAL A 278 10.52 -5.19 -0.94
CA VAL A 278 10.17 -5.64 0.42
C VAL A 278 11.16 -5.14 1.47
N GLN A 279 10.66 -4.95 2.70
CA GLN A 279 11.47 -4.60 3.86
C GLN A 279 12.38 -5.76 4.28
N ASN A 280 13.58 -5.43 4.73
CA ASN A 280 14.51 -6.32 5.41
C ASN A 280 15.29 -5.52 6.47
N ASP A 281 16.19 -6.19 7.20
CA ASP A 281 16.88 -5.57 8.34
C ASP A 281 17.64 -4.28 7.96
N TYR A 282 18.28 -4.24 6.79
CA TYR A 282 19.03 -3.06 6.36
C TYR A 282 18.14 -1.95 5.81
N THR A 283 16.96 -2.23 5.24
CA THR A 283 16.09 -1.16 4.70
C THR A 283 15.50 -0.31 5.80
N LYS A 284 15.10 -0.94 6.91
CA LYS A 284 14.59 -0.22 8.08
C LYS A 284 15.68 0.68 8.65
N LEU A 285 16.88 0.12 8.85
CA LEU A 285 18.04 0.87 9.31
C LEU A 285 18.40 2.04 8.38
N ALA A 286 18.34 1.83 7.06
CA ALA A 286 18.62 2.86 6.08
C ALA A 286 17.63 4.02 6.14
N THR A 287 16.32 3.73 6.19
CA THR A 287 15.28 4.76 6.22
C THR A 287 15.31 5.55 7.53
N GLU A 288 15.49 4.88 8.67
CA GLU A 288 15.64 5.52 9.99
C GLU A 288 16.92 6.38 10.06
N ALA A 289 18.04 5.89 9.51
CA ALA A 289 19.29 6.64 9.45
C ALA A 289 19.16 7.90 8.57
N ILE A 290 18.56 7.81 7.38
CA ILE A 290 18.31 8.97 6.52
C ILE A 290 17.50 10.03 7.25
N LEU A 291 16.42 9.64 7.93
CA LEU A 291 15.60 10.57 8.70
C LEU A 291 16.37 11.18 9.88
N SER A 292 17.17 10.39 10.59
CA SER A 292 18.00 10.87 11.71
C SER A 292 19.07 11.86 11.26
N ILE A 293 19.71 11.61 10.12
CA ILE A 293 20.64 12.51 9.44
C ILE A 293 19.97 13.86 9.18
N LEU A 294 18.78 13.85 8.56
CA LEU A 294 18.05 15.08 8.23
C LEU A 294 17.57 15.85 9.46
N ARG A 295 17.05 15.15 10.49
CA ARG A 295 16.60 15.76 11.75
C ARG A 295 17.72 16.47 12.50
N ALA A 296 18.96 15.99 12.40
CA ALA A 296 20.11 16.59 13.07
C ALA A 296 20.55 17.94 12.46
N ASP A 297 20.20 18.23 11.20
CA ASP A 297 20.65 19.42 10.48
C ASP A 297 19.67 20.61 10.56
N GLY A 298 18.41 20.42 10.97
CA GLY A 298 17.40 21.47 10.91
C GLY A 298 16.21 21.27 11.84
N LYS A 299 15.87 22.35 12.57
CA LYS A 299 14.64 22.54 13.34
C LYS A 299 13.40 22.40 12.43
N ASP A 300 12.36 21.78 12.99
CA ASP A 300 10.99 21.64 12.47
C ASP A 300 10.83 20.82 11.18
N VAL A 301 10.59 19.52 11.38
CA VAL A 301 9.94 18.65 10.39
C VAL A 301 8.44 18.64 10.74
N ASP A 302 7.61 19.07 9.79
CA ASP A 302 6.14 19.06 9.73
C ASP A 302 5.41 18.22 10.81
N GLU A 303 4.55 18.87 11.61
CA GLU A 303 3.79 18.32 12.76
C GLU A 303 2.65 17.35 12.38
N THR A 304 2.80 16.52 11.34
CA THR A 304 1.73 15.58 10.94
C THR A 304 2.07 14.10 11.14
N MET A 305 3.02 13.77 12.03
CA MET A 305 3.32 12.38 12.42
C MET A 305 3.10 12.20 13.92
N SER A 306 2.40 11.12 14.28
CA SER A 306 1.86 10.80 15.60
C SER A 306 2.91 10.69 16.72
N ASP A 307 2.43 11.03 17.93
CA ASP A 307 3.11 11.46 19.15
C ASP A 307 3.94 10.40 19.93
N GLU A 308 4.41 9.31 19.31
CA GLU A 308 5.06 8.20 20.05
C GLU A 308 6.60 8.11 19.93
N THR A 309 7.28 9.09 19.32
CA THR A 309 8.76 9.14 19.27
C THR A 309 9.40 10.35 19.98
N LEU A 310 8.62 11.04 20.80
CA LEU A 310 9.04 12.23 21.55
C LEU A 310 9.82 11.90 22.83
N SER A 311 11.06 11.42 22.71
CA SER A 311 12.04 11.61 23.80
C SER A 311 13.52 11.43 23.42
N VAL A 312 14.05 12.12 22.41
CA VAL A 312 15.46 12.58 22.44
C VAL A 312 15.64 13.84 21.59
N ALA A 313 14.91 14.91 21.90
CA ALA A 313 15.21 16.23 21.35
C ALA A 313 15.96 17.04 22.42
N ASN A 314 17.29 16.94 22.45
CA ASN A 314 18.13 18.01 23.00
C ASN A 314 19.60 17.85 22.62
N ALA A 315 20.20 19.01 22.31
CA ALA A 315 21.58 19.30 21.94
C ALA A 315 21.93 19.07 20.46
N GLY A 316 22.37 20.16 19.80
CA GLY A 316 22.91 20.20 18.44
C GLY A 316 24.20 19.38 18.29
N CYS A 317 24.05 18.07 18.36
CA CYS A 317 25.05 17.09 18.03
C CYS A 317 24.88 16.74 16.55
N SER A 318 25.92 16.93 15.75
CA SER A 318 25.97 16.41 14.39
C SER A 318 25.78 14.88 14.45
N TYR A 319 24.63 14.38 13.98
CA TYR A 319 24.43 12.94 13.86
C TYR A 319 25.41 12.41 12.80
N ILE A 320 26.27 11.49 13.21
CA ILE A 320 27.24 10.82 12.34
C ILE A 320 26.77 9.37 12.22
N PRO A 321 26.36 8.92 11.02
CA PRO A 321 25.93 7.54 10.84
C PRO A 321 27.11 6.58 11.05
N SER A 322 26.83 5.46 11.68
CA SER A 322 27.71 4.29 11.79
C SER A 322 28.01 3.68 10.42
N GLU A 323 29.06 2.85 10.33
CA GLU A 323 29.40 2.16 9.08
C GLU A 323 28.29 1.21 8.60
N GLU A 324 27.53 0.63 9.54
CA GLU A 324 26.39 -0.23 9.23
C GLU A 324 25.22 0.57 8.62
N GLU A 325 24.89 1.73 9.21
CA GLU A 325 23.89 2.65 8.66
C GLU A 325 24.30 3.16 7.27
N LYS A 326 25.57 3.54 7.08
CA LYS A 326 26.09 3.96 5.76
C LYS A 326 25.96 2.85 4.72
N SER A 327 26.38 1.63 5.07
CA SER A 327 26.28 0.46 4.18
C SER A 327 24.81 0.17 3.81
N SER A 328 23.92 0.27 4.79
CA SER A 328 22.47 0.07 4.62
C SER A 328 21.86 1.12 3.69
N ILE A 329 22.22 2.40 3.84
CA ILE A 329 21.80 3.48 2.95
C ILE A 329 22.29 3.22 1.51
N ILE A 330 23.55 2.84 1.34
CA ILE A 330 24.11 2.55 0.01
C ILE A 330 23.36 1.38 -0.63
N ARG A 331 23.09 0.30 0.12
CA ARG A 331 22.34 -0.85 -0.39
C ARG A 331 20.90 -0.48 -0.75
N PHE A 332 20.25 0.33 0.07
CA PHE A 332 18.92 0.88 -0.23
C PHE A 332 18.90 1.68 -1.55
N LEU A 333 19.87 2.58 -1.75
CA LEU A 333 19.99 3.40 -2.96
C LEU A 333 20.50 2.64 -4.20
N ARG A 334 20.92 1.37 -4.05
CA ARG A 334 21.27 0.46 -5.16
C ARG A 334 20.13 -0.45 -5.58
N ARG A 335 18.96 -0.34 -4.95
CA ARG A 335 17.79 -1.11 -5.37
C ARG A 335 17.41 -0.79 -6.81
N SER A 336 16.89 -1.78 -7.52
CA SER A 336 16.69 -1.71 -8.98
C SER A 336 15.82 -0.54 -9.42
N TRP A 337 14.91 -0.06 -8.57
CA TRP A 337 14.12 1.15 -8.83
C TRP A 337 14.99 2.41 -8.94
N PHE A 338 15.94 2.59 -8.01
CA PHE A 338 16.88 3.71 -8.02
C PHE A 338 17.91 3.62 -9.16
N GLU A 339 18.09 2.45 -9.76
CA GLU A 339 18.95 2.27 -10.93
C GLU A 339 18.26 2.62 -12.25
N ARG A 340 16.94 2.83 -12.25
CA ARG A 340 16.16 3.19 -13.43
C ARG A 340 15.97 4.71 -13.51
N GLU A 341 16.89 5.37 -14.22
CA GLU A 341 16.82 6.82 -14.44
C GLU A 341 15.47 7.27 -14.98
N ASP A 342 14.93 6.59 -15.99
CA ASP A 342 13.66 6.95 -16.60
C ASP A 342 12.52 7.01 -15.57
N LEU A 343 12.40 5.98 -14.71
CA LEU A 343 11.38 5.91 -13.66
C LEU A 343 11.54 7.05 -12.64
N MET A 344 12.77 7.30 -12.21
CA MET A 344 13.06 8.38 -11.25
C MET A 344 12.67 9.75 -11.80
N HIS A 345 12.92 10.01 -13.09
CA HIS A 345 12.52 11.26 -13.74
C HIS A 345 11.02 11.34 -13.98
N GLU A 346 10.34 10.23 -14.29
CA GLU A 346 8.89 10.18 -14.40
C GLU A 346 8.21 10.52 -13.07
N VAL A 347 8.70 9.94 -11.98
CA VAL A 347 8.16 10.14 -10.63
C VAL A 347 8.28 11.60 -10.18
N ALA A 348 9.32 12.30 -10.62
CA ALA A 348 9.52 13.72 -10.32
C ALA A 348 8.40 14.64 -10.85
N PHE A 349 7.55 14.16 -11.77
CA PHE A 349 6.34 14.88 -12.22
C PHE A 349 5.18 14.83 -11.22
N GLY A 350 5.23 13.93 -10.22
CA GLY A 350 4.19 13.75 -9.21
C GLY A 350 4.16 14.86 -8.14
N ARG A 351 3.03 14.99 -7.42
CA ARG A 351 2.84 16.01 -6.37
C ARG A 351 3.07 15.49 -4.95
N ALA A 352 2.54 14.31 -4.62
CA ALA A 352 2.68 13.67 -3.32
C ALA A 352 3.37 12.31 -3.50
N ILE A 353 4.70 12.31 -3.38
CA ILE A 353 5.52 11.14 -3.70
C ILE A 353 6.09 10.57 -2.41
N THR A 354 5.83 9.28 -2.19
CA THR A 354 6.38 8.53 -1.07
C THR A 354 7.09 7.28 -1.58
N VAL A 355 8.33 7.09 -1.13
CA VAL A 355 9.12 5.90 -1.40
C VAL A 355 8.73 4.84 -0.36
N TYR A 356 8.25 3.70 -0.83
CA TYR A 356 7.84 2.59 0.02
C TYR A 356 8.77 1.40 -0.13
N CYS A 357 9.20 0.87 1.02
CA CYS A 357 9.96 -0.35 1.13
C CYS A 357 9.27 -1.27 2.15
N GLY A 358 8.45 -2.20 1.68
CA GLY A 358 7.53 -2.92 2.55
C GLY A 358 6.59 -1.95 3.26
N MET A 359 6.59 -1.95 4.59
CA MET A 359 5.78 -1.03 5.40
C MET A 359 6.49 0.29 5.72
N ASP A 360 7.80 0.37 5.50
CA ASP A 360 8.57 1.59 5.74
C ASP A 360 8.29 2.60 4.62
N ALA A 361 8.09 3.85 5.02
CA ALA A 361 7.79 4.95 4.12
C ALA A 361 8.81 6.07 4.31
N LEU A 362 9.37 6.56 3.20
CA LEU A 362 10.27 7.70 3.17
C LEU A 362 9.71 8.74 2.18
N PRO A 363 9.34 9.95 2.62
CA PRO A 363 8.92 11.00 1.69
C PRO A 363 10.01 11.26 0.65
N PHE A 364 9.62 11.37 -0.62
CA PHE A 364 10.59 11.60 -1.69
C PHE A 364 11.34 12.93 -1.52
N SER A 365 10.70 13.93 -0.90
CA SER A 365 11.34 15.19 -0.50
C SER A 365 12.51 14.95 0.48
N SER A 366 12.34 14.06 1.46
CA SER A 366 13.41 13.66 2.37
C SER A 366 14.53 12.93 1.65
N THR A 367 14.21 12.03 0.71
CA THR A 367 15.21 11.38 -0.15
C THR A 367 16.02 12.42 -0.93
N MET A 368 15.34 13.38 -1.57
CA MET A 368 16.00 14.45 -2.35
C MET A 368 16.86 15.36 -1.48
N GLU A 369 16.39 15.72 -0.29
CA GLU A 369 17.15 16.56 0.64
C GLU A 369 18.40 15.84 1.14
N PHE A 370 18.28 14.55 1.46
CA PHE A 370 19.41 13.71 1.83
C PHE A 370 20.45 13.63 0.70
N LEU A 371 20.01 13.40 -0.55
CA LEU A 371 20.91 13.36 -1.70
C LEU A 371 21.60 14.70 -1.94
N ARG A 372 20.88 15.82 -1.82
CA ARG A 372 21.47 17.17 -1.93
C ARG A 372 22.54 17.38 -0.87
N ARG A 373 22.25 17.07 0.39
CA ARG A 373 23.22 17.15 1.48
C ARG A 373 24.49 16.39 1.13
N GLU A 374 24.37 15.10 0.78
CA GLU A 374 25.52 14.24 0.45
C GLU A 374 26.31 14.76 -0.76
N ALA A 375 25.64 15.39 -1.74
CA ALA A 375 26.33 16.04 -2.86
C ALA A 375 27.21 17.22 -2.45
N TYR A 376 26.83 17.96 -1.40
CA TYR A 376 27.58 19.11 -0.89
C TYR A 376 28.65 18.70 0.14
N SER A 377 28.34 17.79 1.06
CA SER A 377 29.22 17.37 2.16
C SER A 377 30.27 16.34 1.74
N GLY A 378 29.99 15.54 0.69
CA GLY A 378 30.92 14.52 0.18
C GLY A 378 31.23 13.40 1.18
N THR A 379 30.24 13.01 1.99
CA THR A 379 30.43 12.33 3.27
C THR A 379 30.66 10.83 3.13
N PHE A 380 29.85 10.09 2.35
CA PHE A 380 30.12 8.66 2.13
C PHE A 380 29.44 8.00 0.91
N LEU A 381 28.46 8.65 0.25
CA LEU A 381 27.78 8.01 -0.88
C LEU A 381 28.73 7.77 -2.09
N PRO A 382 28.77 6.54 -2.65
CA PRO A 382 29.60 6.22 -3.81
C PRO A 382 29.23 7.06 -5.06
N PRO A 383 30.21 7.47 -5.88
CA PRO A 383 29.97 8.30 -7.06
C PRO A 383 29.25 7.59 -8.21
N ASP A 384 29.24 6.27 -8.21
CA ASP A 384 28.64 5.42 -9.24
C ASP A 384 27.14 5.15 -9.01
N LEU A 385 26.55 5.67 -7.93
CA LEU A 385 25.12 5.52 -7.69
C LEU A 385 24.30 6.27 -8.75
N GLN A 386 23.32 5.59 -9.34
CA GLN A 386 22.47 6.18 -10.38
C GLN A 386 21.56 7.30 -9.85
N VAL A 387 21.25 7.31 -8.55
CA VAL A 387 20.43 8.36 -7.90
C VAL A 387 21.02 9.76 -8.03
N TRP A 388 22.32 9.88 -8.34
CA TRP A 388 22.92 11.18 -8.63
C TRP A 388 22.33 11.88 -9.86
N SER A 389 21.71 11.12 -10.78
CA SER A 389 21.02 11.66 -11.95
C SER A 389 19.87 12.60 -11.57
N LEU A 390 19.18 12.34 -10.43
CA LEU A 390 18.11 13.19 -9.89
C LEU A 390 18.54 14.61 -9.55
N LEU A 391 19.84 14.83 -9.26
CA LEU A 391 20.39 16.16 -8.99
C LEU A 391 20.86 16.89 -10.26
N GLY A 392 20.67 16.29 -11.44
CA GLY A 392 21.18 16.76 -12.71
C GLY A 392 22.68 16.43 -12.88
N SER A 393 23.14 16.40 -14.14
CA SER A 393 24.48 15.98 -14.59
C SER A 393 25.65 16.86 -14.11
N THR A 394 25.74 17.19 -12.83
CA THR A 394 26.82 18.00 -12.24
C THR A 394 27.79 17.20 -11.36
N GLY A 395 27.51 15.92 -11.09
CA GLY A 395 28.39 15.03 -10.32
C GLY A 395 29.69 14.63 -11.03
N SER A 396 29.67 14.46 -12.36
CA SER A 396 30.82 13.89 -13.09
C SER A 396 31.78 14.91 -13.70
N LYS A 397 31.41 16.21 -13.79
CA LYS A 397 32.28 17.23 -14.45
C LYS A 397 32.96 18.22 -13.51
N LYS A 398 32.52 18.39 -12.25
CA LYS A 398 33.20 19.30 -11.30
C LYS A 398 34.35 18.66 -10.52
N ARG A 399 34.43 17.33 -10.45
CA ARG A 399 35.51 16.63 -9.71
C ARG A 399 36.89 16.70 -10.40
N SER A 400 36.96 16.95 -11.72
CA SER A 400 38.25 17.01 -12.44
C SER A 400 38.91 18.40 -12.50
N SER A 401 38.17 19.49 -12.26
CA SER A 401 38.72 20.86 -12.38
C SER A 401 39.27 21.45 -11.09
N LEU A 402 38.90 20.91 -9.93
CA LEU A 402 39.39 21.38 -8.62
C LEU A 402 40.73 20.74 -8.22
N ASP A 403 40.95 19.47 -8.58
CA ASP A 403 42.19 18.76 -8.23
C ASP A 403 43.39 19.17 -9.13
N SER A 404 43.11 19.62 -10.35
CA SER A 404 44.12 20.11 -11.29
C SER A 404 44.64 21.54 -10.98
N ARG A 405 43.84 22.36 -10.28
CA ARG A 405 44.28 23.71 -9.82
C ARG A 405 45.11 23.65 -8.53
N SER A 406 44.84 22.69 -7.65
CA SER A 406 45.59 22.50 -6.40
C SER A 406 46.97 21.88 -6.64
N ARG A 407 47.12 20.98 -7.63
CA ARG A 407 48.44 20.45 -8.03
C ARG A 407 49.35 21.46 -8.73
N ARG A 408 48.80 22.36 -9.57
CA ARG A 408 49.61 23.40 -10.27
C ARG A 408 50.12 24.51 -9.35
N LYS A 409 49.47 24.79 -8.21
CA LYS A 409 49.97 25.75 -7.22
C LYS A 409 51.06 25.16 -6.30
N ARG A 410 51.11 23.84 -6.14
CA ARG A 410 52.12 23.16 -5.30
C ARG A 410 53.45 22.96 -6.04
N MET A 411 53.43 22.63 -7.34
CA MET A 411 54.67 22.47 -8.13
C MET A 411 55.41 23.77 -8.47
N ARG A 412 54.80 24.96 -8.32
CA ARG A 412 55.47 26.26 -8.57
C ARG A 412 56.18 26.85 -7.36
N ARG A 413 56.09 26.25 -6.17
CA ARG A 413 56.78 26.75 -4.97
C ARG A 413 58.07 25.99 -4.63
N ASP A 414 58.29 24.80 -5.19
CA ASP A 414 59.46 23.96 -4.87
C ASP A 414 60.61 24.09 -5.91
N SER A 415 60.63 25.16 -6.71
CA SER A 415 61.69 25.41 -7.71
C SER A 415 62.34 26.80 -7.62
N ILE A 416 62.18 27.51 -6.50
CA ILE A 416 62.94 28.75 -6.23
C ILE A 416 63.40 28.74 -4.76
N SER A 417 64.51 28.05 -4.51
CA SER A 417 65.46 28.38 -3.46
C SER A 417 66.82 27.85 -3.92
N GLY A 418 67.65 28.76 -4.41
CA GLY A 418 69.09 28.58 -4.55
C GLY A 418 69.80 28.79 -3.23
#